data_AF-A0A1F3BVL2-F1
#
_entry.id   AF-A0A1F3BVL2-F1
#
_cell.length_a   1.000
_cell.length_b   1.000
_cell.length_c   1.000
_cell.angle_alpha   90.00
_cell.angle_beta   90.00
_cell.angle_gamma   90.00
#
_symmetry.space_group_name_H-M   'P 1'
#
loop_
_entity.id
_entity.type
_entity.pdbx_description
1 polymer ?
#
loop_
_entity_poly.entity_id
_entity_poly.type
_entity_poly.pdbx_seq_one_letter_code
_entity_poly.pdbx_strand_id
1 'polypeptide(L)'
;MKENEALIDYEPHQLVLYVEKADGTFGPLQTGSFISKNYIEDFWDKMEKLRISLLQQVQNNEISPIEYYRIIHDFNIFELSSRSGVSLFKVKRHLKVKGFYKAKVSDLLKYAEVFDIPVSNLFQVITINGRDNETKDGLNNEKRISLRQTKTKNPYLVITKFELNK
;
A
#
# COMPACT_ATOMS: atom_id res chain seq x y z
N MET A 1 32.88 -1.01 -16.11
CA MET A 1 32.47 -1.99 -15.09
C MET A 1 32.84 -3.35 -15.65
N LYS A 2 33.59 -4.15 -14.90
CA LYS A 2 34.07 -5.44 -15.40
C LYS A 2 32.92 -6.46 -15.34
N GLU A 3 32.91 -7.42 -16.27
CA GLU A 3 31.89 -8.47 -16.36
C GLU A 3 31.64 -9.18 -15.01
N ASN A 4 32.69 -9.54 -14.28
CA ASN A 4 32.60 -10.24 -12.98
C ASN A 4 31.96 -9.41 -11.87
N GLU A 5 32.03 -8.08 -11.94
CA GLU A 5 31.42 -7.18 -10.95
C GLU A 5 29.94 -6.92 -11.26
N ALA A 6 29.54 -7.14 -12.52
CA ALA A 6 28.19 -6.89 -13.01
C ALA A 6 27.28 -8.10 -12.89
N LEU A 7 27.82 -9.30 -12.73
CA LEU A 7 27.04 -10.52 -12.64
C LEU A 7 26.37 -10.67 -11.26
N ILE A 8 25.05 -10.49 -11.24
CA ILE A 8 24.19 -10.73 -10.09
C ILE A 8 23.22 -11.84 -10.45
N ASP A 9 23.32 -12.94 -9.73
CA ASP A 9 22.39 -14.06 -9.87
C ASP A 9 21.05 -13.73 -9.18
N TYR A 10 20.08 -13.24 -9.97
CA TYR A 10 18.72 -12.93 -9.54
C TYR A 10 17.75 -13.03 -10.72
N GLU A 11 17.02 -14.14 -10.80
CA GLU A 11 16.10 -14.44 -11.90
C GLU A 11 14.84 -13.55 -12.00
N PRO A 12 14.19 -13.11 -10.89
CA PRO A 12 12.90 -12.41 -11.00
C PRO A 12 12.94 -11.08 -11.76
N HIS A 13 14.09 -10.37 -11.72
CA HIS A 13 14.27 -9.10 -12.41
C HIS A 13 15.62 -9.08 -13.12
N GLN A 14 15.61 -9.48 -14.39
CA GLN A 14 16.78 -9.46 -15.26
C GLN A 14 16.90 -8.13 -16.02
N LEU A 15 18.13 -7.68 -16.17
CA LEU A 15 18.58 -6.47 -16.84
C LEU A 15 19.60 -6.86 -17.90
N VAL A 16 19.70 -6.06 -18.97
CA VAL A 16 20.78 -6.18 -19.94
C VAL A 16 21.68 -4.96 -19.78
N LEU A 17 22.93 -5.19 -19.38
CA LEU A 17 23.96 -4.16 -19.21
C LEU A 17 25.03 -4.31 -20.28
N TYR A 18 25.64 -3.21 -20.72
CA TYR A 18 26.83 -3.27 -21.55
C TYR A 18 28.07 -3.19 -20.66
N VAL A 19 28.91 -4.23 -20.71
CA VAL A 19 30.09 -4.38 -19.85
C VAL A 19 31.32 -4.72 -20.68
N GLU A 20 32.48 -4.46 -20.11
CA GLU A 20 33.76 -4.88 -20.67
C GLU A 20 33.97 -6.36 -20.35
N LYS A 21 34.05 -7.19 -21.39
CA LYS A 21 34.28 -8.64 -21.31
C LYS A 21 35.74 -8.93 -20.98
N ALA A 22 36.03 -10.16 -20.56
CA ALA A 22 37.40 -10.62 -20.32
C ALA A 22 38.36 -10.39 -21.50
N ASP A 23 37.84 -10.40 -22.74
CA ASP A 23 38.60 -10.17 -23.98
C ASP A 23 38.86 -8.69 -24.30
N GLY A 24 38.49 -7.75 -23.42
CA GLY A 24 38.61 -6.31 -23.62
C GLY A 24 37.61 -5.70 -24.59
N THR A 25 36.67 -6.51 -25.12
CA THR A 25 35.57 -6.03 -25.97
C THR A 25 34.37 -5.62 -25.12
N PHE A 26 33.61 -4.63 -25.59
CA PHE A 26 32.33 -4.25 -24.97
C PHE A 26 31.20 -5.08 -25.56
N GLY A 27 30.35 -5.64 -24.70
CA GLY A 27 29.17 -6.38 -25.16
C GLY A 27 28.06 -6.45 -24.12
N PRO A 28 26.87 -6.92 -24.53
CA PRO A 28 25.74 -7.09 -23.63
C PRO A 28 25.98 -8.27 -22.67
N LEU A 29 25.62 -8.07 -21.40
CA LEU A 29 25.56 -9.06 -20.34
C LEU A 29 24.16 -9.02 -19.74
N GLN A 30 23.49 -10.16 -19.71
CA GLN A 30 22.22 -10.33 -19.01
C GLN A 30 22.52 -10.64 -17.54
N THR A 31 21.96 -9.84 -16.64
CA THR A 31 22.24 -9.95 -15.21
C THR A 31 21.06 -9.50 -14.35
N GLY A 32 20.99 -9.94 -13.10
CA GLY A 32 19.95 -9.53 -12.17
C GLY A 32 20.11 -8.10 -11.66
N SER A 33 19.01 -7.46 -11.28
CA SER A 33 19.06 -6.17 -10.58
C SER A 33 19.61 -6.32 -9.14
N PHE A 34 20.72 -5.64 -8.83
CA PHE A 34 21.29 -5.57 -7.47
C PHE A 34 20.26 -5.08 -6.46
N ILE A 35 19.55 -4.02 -6.83
CA ILE A 35 18.58 -3.38 -5.95
C ILE A 35 17.46 -4.37 -5.63
N SER A 36 17.01 -5.08 -6.67
CA SER A 36 15.92 -6.02 -6.54
C SER A 36 16.26 -7.19 -5.63
N LYS A 37 17.46 -7.77 -5.80
CA LYS A 37 17.93 -8.88 -4.96
C LYS A 37 18.06 -8.52 -3.48
N ASN A 38 18.53 -7.31 -3.18
CA ASN A 38 18.95 -6.96 -1.81
C ASN A 38 17.92 -6.13 -1.02
N TYR A 39 17.04 -5.38 -1.68
CA TYR A 39 16.20 -4.38 -1.00
C TYR A 39 14.70 -4.55 -1.21
N ILE A 40 14.24 -5.36 -2.17
CA ILE A 40 12.79 -5.52 -2.40
C ILE A 40 12.11 -6.21 -1.21
N GLU A 41 12.70 -7.28 -0.67
CA GLU A 41 12.13 -7.99 0.48
C GLU A 41 12.06 -7.08 1.71
N ASP A 42 13.16 -6.41 2.05
CA ASP A 42 13.21 -5.43 3.15
C ASP A 42 12.22 -4.26 2.95
N PHE A 43 12.00 -3.82 1.70
CA PHE A 43 11.00 -2.81 1.38
C PHE A 43 9.58 -3.29 1.73
N TRP A 44 9.21 -4.52 1.35
CA TRP A 44 7.88 -5.07 1.66
C TRP A 44 7.67 -5.22 3.17
N ASP A 45 8.67 -5.72 3.90
CA ASP A 45 8.62 -5.83 5.35
C ASP A 45 8.42 -4.45 6.03
N LYS A 46 9.13 -3.43 5.55
CA LYS A 46 8.99 -2.05 6.06
C LYS A 46 7.61 -1.48 5.75
N MET A 47 7.10 -1.70 4.53
CA MET A 47 5.77 -1.25 4.13
C MET A 47 4.66 -1.92 4.94
N GLU A 48 4.81 -3.21 5.26
CA GLU A 48 3.86 -3.92 6.10
C GLU A 48 3.85 -3.37 7.54
N LYS A 49 5.04 -3.21 8.15
CA LYS A 49 5.16 -2.60 9.48
C LYS A 49 4.58 -1.19 9.53
N LEU A 50 4.83 -0.38 8.49
CA LEU A 50 4.26 0.95 8.34
C LEU A 50 2.72 0.89 8.29
N ARG A 51 2.17 0.00 7.47
CA ARG A 51 0.72 -0.18 7.34
C ARG A 51 0.07 -0.56 8.67
N ILE A 52 0.65 -1.52 9.39
CA ILE A 52 0.15 -1.96 10.70
C ILE A 52 0.18 -0.80 11.70
N SER A 53 1.29 -0.05 11.74
CA SER A 53 1.42 1.12 12.62
C SER A 53 0.40 2.20 12.31
N LEU A 54 0.24 2.59 11.04
CA LEU A 54 -0.73 3.60 10.64
C LEU A 54 -2.17 3.14 10.92
N LEU A 55 -2.48 1.86 10.72
CA LEU A 55 -3.79 1.30 11.02
C LEU A 55 -4.13 1.47 12.51
N GLN A 56 -3.17 1.19 13.41
CA GLN A 56 -3.32 1.41 14.84
C GLN A 56 -3.59 2.90 15.16
N GLN A 57 -2.87 3.82 14.52
CA GLN A 57 -3.08 5.26 14.69
C GLN A 57 -4.47 5.72 14.24
N VAL A 58 -4.99 5.20 13.11
CA VAL A 58 -6.37 5.49 12.65
C VAL A 58 -7.40 4.94 13.64
N GLN A 59 -7.19 3.71 14.14
CA GLN A 59 -8.07 3.08 15.14
C GLN A 59 -8.08 3.83 16.47
N ASN A 60 -6.93 4.38 16.89
CA ASN A 60 -6.77 5.18 18.10
C ASN A 60 -7.21 6.64 17.93
N ASN A 61 -7.71 7.03 16.74
CA ASN A 61 -8.18 8.39 16.47
C ASN A 61 -7.05 9.45 16.49
N GLU A 62 -5.84 9.07 16.11
CA GLU A 62 -4.65 9.95 16.08
C GLU A 62 -4.49 10.62 14.70
N ILE A 63 -4.71 9.86 13.63
CA ILE A 63 -4.69 10.34 12.24
C ILE A 63 -6.05 10.11 11.56
N SER A 64 -6.32 10.89 10.51
CA SER A 64 -7.53 10.65 9.70
C SER A 64 -7.33 9.46 8.74
N PRO A 65 -8.41 8.83 8.28
CA PRO A 65 -8.35 7.85 7.21
C PRO A 65 -7.71 8.38 5.92
N ILE A 66 -7.89 9.67 5.59
CA ILE A 66 -7.26 10.28 4.41
C ILE A 66 -5.75 10.37 4.58
N GLU A 67 -5.26 10.67 5.79
CA GLU A 67 -3.82 10.70 6.07
C GLU A 67 -3.20 9.31 5.97
N TYR A 68 -3.91 8.27 6.43
CA TYR A 68 -3.50 6.88 6.23
C TYR A 68 -3.28 6.56 4.75
N TYR A 69 -4.28 6.81 3.90
CA TYR A 69 -4.15 6.52 2.46
C TYR A 69 -3.12 7.43 1.79
N ARG A 70 -3.00 8.69 2.20
CA ARG A 70 -1.97 9.60 1.69
C ARG A 70 -0.56 9.01 1.88
N ILE A 71 -0.26 8.46 3.07
CA ILE A 71 1.04 7.88 3.38
C ILE A 71 1.25 6.55 2.65
N ILE A 72 0.23 5.69 2.60
CA ILE A 72 0.34 4.38 1.90
C ILE A 72 0.56 4.54 0.39
N HIS A 73 -0.07 5.56 -0.23
CA HIS A 73 0.14 5.88 -1.64
C HIS A 73 1.34 6.81 -1.89
N ASP A 74 2.08 7.17 -0.83
CA ASP A 74 3.23 8.08 -0.86
C ASP A 74 2.95 9.43 -1.56
N PHE A 75 1.75 9.98 -1.36
CA PHE A 75 1.39 11.28 -1.92
C PHE A 75 1.84 12.42 -1.02
N ASN A 76 2.49 13.42 -1.60
CA ASN A 76 2.65 14.69 -0.91
C ASN A 76 1.32 15.49 -0.90
N ILE A 77 1.22 16.49 -0.04
CA ILE A 77 -0.02 17.27 0.14
C ILE A 77 -0.42 18.01 -1.15
N PHE A 78 0.56 18.48 -1.93
CA PHE A 78 0.32 19.20 -3.18
C PHE A 78 -0.17 18.27 -4.29
N GLU A 79 0.42 17.08 -4.42
CA GLU A 79 -0.01 16.02 -5.33
C GLU A 79 -1.43 15.58 -5.02
N LEU A 80 -1.73 15.32 -3.75
CA LEU A 80 -3.08 14.94 -3.35
C LEU A 80 -4.09 16.05 -3.68
N SER A 81 -3.74 17.31 -3.43
CA SER A 81 -4.58 18.47 -3.79
C SER A 81 -4.80 18.56 -5.30
N SER A 82 -3.73 18.42 -6.08
CA SER A 82 -3.77 18.54 -7.53
C SER A 82 -4.57 17.40 -8.17
N ARG A 83 -4.37 16.15 -7.72
CA ARG A 83 -5.04 14.97 -8.26
C ARG A 83 -6.51 14.90 -7.86
N SER A 84 -6.84 15.26 -6.62
CA SER A 84 -8.24 15.23 -6.14
C SER A 84 -9.06 16.45 -6.55
N GLY A 85 -8.43 17.54 -6.99
CA GLY A 85 -9.11 18.81 -7.21
C GLY A 85 -9.74 19.38 -5.94
N VAL A 86 -9.24 18.98 -4.76
CA VAL A 86 -9.60 19.56 -3.46
C VAL A 86 -8.54 20.59 -3.10
N SER A 87 -8.96 21.79 -2.67
CA SER A 87 -8.02 22.88 -2.38
C SER A 87 -7.02 22.51 -1.29
N LEU A 88 -5.79 23.01 -1.40
CA LEU A 88 -4.69 22.71 -0.48
C LEU A 88 -5.05 22.91 1.00
N PHE A 89 -5.79 23.98 1.31
CA PHE A 89 -6.27 24.26 2.67
C PHE A 89 -7.24 23.19 3.18
N LYS A 90 -8.16 22.74 2.32
CA LYS A 90 -9.08 21.65 2.66
C LYS A 90 -8.32 20.35 2.85
N VAL A 91 -7.36 20.02 1.99
CA VAL A 91 -6.51 18.82 2.14
C VAL A 91 -5.83 18.84 3.50
N LYS A 92 -5.02 19.87 3.79
CA LYS A 92 -4.33 20.01 5.09
C LYS A 92 -5.27 19.88 6.29
N ARG A 93 -6.50 20.38 6.16
CA ARG A 93 -7.53 20.25 7.20
C ARG A 93 -8.07 18.82 7.30
N HIS A 94 -8.40 18.18 6.18
CA HIS A 94 -9.01 16.86 6.14
C HIS A 94 -8.03 15.73 6.51
N LEU A 95 -6.71 15.95 6.41
CA LEU A 95 -5.68 15.03 6.95
C LEU A 95 -5.76 14.92 8.48
N LYS A 96 -6.30 15.94 9.16
CA LYS A 96 -6.53 15.91 10.61
C LYS A 96 -7.91 15.32 10.92
N VAL A 97 -7.99 14.51 11.95
CA VAL A 97 -9.22 13.87 12.46
C VAL A 97 -10.42 14.83 12.54
N LYS A 98 -10.26 15.97 13.23
CA LYS A 98 -11.34 16.97 13.39
C LYS A 98 -11.82 17.56 12.07
N GLY A 99 -10.92 17.67 11.10
CA GLY A 99 -11.25 18.20 9.77
C GLY A 99 -11.90 17.16 8.88
N PHE A 100 -11.47 15.89 8.97
CA PHE A 100 -12.10 14.75 8.31
C PHE A 100 -13.58 14.63 8.72
N TYR A 101 -13.90 14.75 10.01
CA TYR A 101 -15.28 14.69 10.51
C TYR A 101 -16.20 15.79 10.00
N LYS A 102 -15.63 16.89 9.50
CA LYS A 102 -16.36 18.02 8.90
C LYS A 102 -16.25 18.03 7.37
N ALA A 103 -15.58 17.04 6.79
CA ALA A 103 -15.41 16.96 5.35
C ALA A 103 -16.76 16.66 4.69
N LYS A 104 -17.04 17.34 3.58
CA LYS A 104 -18.24 17.06 2.79
C LYS A 104 -18.05 15.75 2.05
N VAL A 105 -19.13 14.99 1.88
CA VAL A 105 -19.12 13.75 1.08
C VAL A 105 -18.56 13.98 -0.33
N SER A 106 -18.84 15.13 -0.94
CA SER A 106 -18.28 15.50 -2.25
C SER A 106 -16.76 15.65 -2.26
N ASP A 107 -16.14 16.11 -1.16
CA ASP A 107 -14.69 16.13 -1.03
C ASP A 107 -14.14 14.72 -0.75
N LEU A 108 -14.87 13.88 -0.01
CA LEU A 108 -14.48 12.50 0.29
C LEU A 108 -14.48 11.58 -0.93
N LEU A 109 -15.47 11.73 -1.83
CA LEU A 109 -15.55 11.00 -3.09
C LEU A 109 -14.32 11.25 -3.97
N LYS A 110 -13.87 12.51 -4.04
CA LYS A 110 -12.66 12.89 -4.81
C LYS A 110 -11.41 12.23 -4.28
N TYR A 111 -11.25 12.11 -2.95
CA TYR A 111 -10.12 11.38 -2.38
C TYR A 111 -10.22 9.89 -2.66
N ALA A 112 -11.41 9.31 -2.52
CA ALA A 112 -11.65 7.89 -2.76
C ALA A 112 -11.30 7.50 -4.22
N GLU A 113 -11.65 8.36 -5.19
CA GLU A 113 -11.27 8.19 -6.60
C GLU A 113 -9.74 8.23 -6.81
N VAL A 114 -9.03 9.16 -6.16
CA VAL A 114 -7.56 9.24 -6.26
C VAL A 114 -6.84 8.07 -5.59
N PHE A 115 -7.41 7.53 -4.50
CA PHE A 115 -6.88 6.37 -3.79
C PHE A 115 -7.30 5.04 -4.42
N ASP A 116 -8.16 5.07 -5.44
CA ASP A 116 -8.74 3.88 -6.07
C ASP A 116 -9.44 2.95 -5.06
N ILE A 117 -10.29 3.55 -4.21
CA ILE A 117 -11.08 2.83 -3.20
C ILE A 117 -12.55 3.28 -3.22
N PRO A 118 -13.48 2.41 -2.79
CA PRO A 118 -14.82 2.85 -2.43
C PRO A 118 -14.78 3.88 -1.30
N VAL A 119 -15.64 4.91 -1.35
CA VAL A 119 -15.70 5.94 -0.29
C VAL A 119 -16.01 5.37 1.09
N SER A 120 -16.71 4.22 1.16
CA SER A 120 -16.95 3.48 2.40
C SER A 120 -15.67 3.01 3.08
N ASN A 121 -14.60 2.74 2.34
CA ASN A 121 -13.31 2.28 2.88
C ASN A 121 -12.57 3.39 3.64
N LEU A 122 -13.02 4.65 3.54
CA LEU A 122 -12.57 5.72 4.44
C LEU A 122 -13.17 5.58 5.86
N PHE A 123 -14.20 4.77 6.04
CA PHE A 123 -14.93 4.57 7.31
C PHE A 123 -14.91 3.11 7.78
N GLN A 124 -14.38 2.21 6.95
CA GLN A 124 -14.40 0.78 7.22
C GLN A 124 -13.06 0.16 6.90
N VAL A 125 -12.53 -0.62 7.84
CA VAL A 125 -11.37 -1.48 7.62
C VAL A 125 -11.88 -2.90 7.41
N ILE A 126 -11.57 -3.48 6.27
CA ILE A 126 -11.91 -4.86 5.94
C ILE A 126 -10.70 -5.74 6.24
N THR A 127 -10.85 -6.71 7.13
CA THR A 127 -9.85 -7.74 7.40
C THR A 127 -10.37 -9.10 6.99
N ILE A 128 -9.53 -9.85 6.27
CA ILE A 128 -9.80 -11.23 5.88
C ILE A 128 -8.76 -12.08 6.62
N ASN A 129 -9.21 -13.04 7.42
CA ASN A 129 -8.28 -14.04 7.96
C ASN A 129 -7.81 -14.93 6.81
N GLY A 130 -6.50 -14.97 6.52
CA GLY A 130 -5.90 -15.98 5.62
C GLY A 130 -5.24 -15.47 4.34
N ARG A 131 -5.00 -14.17 4.16
CA ARG A 131 -4.35 -13.67 2.92
C ARG A 131 -2.84 -13.94 2.86
N ASP A 132 -2.22 -14.35 3.96
CA ASP A 132 -0.76 -14.51 4.05
C ASP A 132 -0.26 -15.91 3.66
N ASN A 133 -1.13 -16.89 3.32
CA ASN A 133 -0.68 -18.26 2.99
C ASN A 133 -1.36 -18.97 1.80
N GLU A 134 -2.36 -18.39 1.12
CA GLU A 134 -3.14 -19.17 0.12
C GLU A 134 -3.43 -18.40 -1.17
N THR A 135 -2.39 -18.06 -1.94
CA THR A 135 -2.55 -17.67 -3.36
C THR A 135 -1.89 -18.66 -4.31
N LYS A 136 -2.02 -19.98 -4.03
CA LYS A 136 -1.58 -21.02 -4.96
C LYS A 136 -2.63 -22.04 -5.39
N ASP A 137 -3.79 -22.13 -4.73
CA ASP A 137 -4.85 -23.03 -5.20
C ASP A 137 -6.16 -22.28 -5.43
N GLY A 138 -6.74 -22.55 -6.59
CA GLY A 138 -7.97 -21.94 -7.09
C GLY A 138 -9.12 -22.06 -6.10
N LEU A 139 -10.04 -21.10 -6.24
CA LEU A 139 -11.22 -20.89 -5.42
C LEU A 139 -12.16 -22.12 -5.44
N ASN A 140 -11.88 -23.11 -4.60
CA ASN A 140 -12.81 -24.18 -4.25
C ASN A 140 -13.17 -24.04 -2.78
N ASN A 141 -14.34 -23.44 -2.52
CA ASN A 141 -15.38 -24.00 -1.65
C ASN A 141 -16.28 -22.88 -1.10
N GLU A 142 -17.58 -23.19 -1.12
CA GLU A 142 -18.68 -22.50 -0.45
C GLU A 142 -18.51 -22.54 1.10
N LYS A 143 -17.38 -22.09 1.63
CA LYS A 143 -17.22 -21.92 3.08
C LYS A 143 -18.07 -20.73 3.50
N ARG A 144 -19.05 -20.98 4.38
CA ARG A 144 -19.91 -19.93 4.96
C ARG A 144 -19.03 -18.91 5.67
N ILE A 145 -18.89 -17.73 5.08
CA ILE A 145 -18.12 -16.63 5.67
C ILE A 145 -19.00 -15.97 6.75
N SER A 146 -18.55 -15.95 8.00
CA SER A 146 -19.16 -15.17 9.06
C SER A 146 -18.59 -13.75 9.09
N LEU A 147 -19.47 -12.77 9.31
CA LEU A 147 -19.12 -11.34 9.31
C LEU A 147 -19.23 -10.81 10.74
N ARG A 148 -18.12 -10.32 11.29
CA ARG A 148 -18.08 -9.65 12.60
C ARG A 148 -17.69 -8.19 12.45
N GLN A 149 -18.54 -7.28 12.94
CA GLN A 149 -18.25 -5.85 12.99
C GLN A 149 -17.90 -5.42 14.41
N THR A 150 -16.76 -4.74 14.57
CA THR A 150 -16.27 -4.25 15.86
C THR A 150 -16.06 -2.74 15.80
N LYS A 151 -16.58 -2.02 16.79
CA LYS A 151 -16.36 -0.57 16.94
C LYS A 151 -14.92 -0.30 17.39
N THR A 152 -14.34 0.80 16.92
CA THR A 152 -13.01 1.24 17.35
C THR A 152 -13.11 2.47 18.27
N LYS A 153 -11.97 2.97 18.78
CA LYS A 153 -11.95 4.24 19.51
C LYS A 153 -12.26 5.42 18.59
N ASN A 154 -11.99 5.29 17.29
CA ASN A 154 -12.47 6.21 16.28
C ASN A 154 -13.98 5.95 16.04
N PRO A 155 -14.86 6.93 16.37
CA PRO A 155 -16.30 6.73 16.33
C PRO A 155 -16.86 6.52 14.92
N TYR A 156 -16.08 6.82 13.87
CA TYR A 156 -16.47 6.68 12.47
C TYR A 156 -15.75 5.54 11.76
N LEU A 157 -14.95 4.76 12.48
CA LEU A 157 -14.23 3.62 11.92
C LEU A 157 -14.77 2.32 12.53
N VAL A 158 -15.23 1.43 11.65
CA VAL A 158 -15.66 0.07 12.01
C VAL A 158 -14.70 -0.93 11.37
N ILE A 159 -14.27 -1.93 12.15
CA ILE A 159 -13.52 -3.06 11.62
C ILE A 159 -14.52 -4.16 11.27
N THR A 160 -14.51 -4.59 10.01
CA THR A 160 -15.30 -5.71 9.53
C THR A 160 -14.37 -6.88 9.24
N LYS A 161 -14.51 -7.92 10.04
CA LYS A 161 -13.70 -9.13 9.96
C LYS A 161 -14.50 -10.26 9.33
N PHE A 162 -13.95 -10.86 8.29
CA PHE A 162 -14.48 -12.07 7.68
C PHE A 162 -13.79 -13.29 8.30
N GLU A 163 -14.58 -14.16 8.92
CA GLU A 163 -14.13 -15.41 9.51
C GLU A 163 -14.66 -16.57 8.68
N LEU A 164 -13.78 -17.51 8.31
CA LEU A 164 -14.19 -18.75 7.66
C LEU A 164 -14.75 -19.66 8.76
N ASN A 165 -16.05 -19.99 8.68
CA ASN A 165 -16.58 -21.03 9.53
C ASN A 165 -15.94 -22.36 9.12
N LYS A 166 -15.35 -23.07 10.10
CA LYS A 166 -14.85 -24.43 9.94
C LYS A 166 -16.00 -25.41 9.69
#